data_AF-A0AAD9NCP9-F1
#
_entry.id   AF-A0AAD9NCP9-F1
#
_cell.length_a   1.000
_cell.length_b   1.000
_cell.length_c   1.000
_cell.angle_alpha   90.00
_cell.angle_beta   90.00
_cell.angle_gamma   90.00
#
_symmetry.space_group_name_H-M   'P 1'
#
loop_
_entity.id
_entity.type
_entity.pdbx_description
1 polymer ?
#
loop_
_entity_poly.entity_id
_entity_poly.type
_entity_poly.pdbx_seq_one_letter_code
_entity_poly.pdbx_strand_id
1 'polypeptide(L)'
;MCLWILDLILNRPQVVKIGDNLSSPVTLSTGTPQGCVLSPMLYFLFTHDCLSCQVRTKILKFADGTTMIALITISDESEYRGQVNKLISWCNNNNLEHNVNKTKKIIVDFRRMKYSPPSPLVVDGR
;
A
#
# COMPACT_ATOMS: atom_id res chain seq x y z
N MET A 1 13.13 -16.01 -18.78
CA MET A 1 12.97 -14.98 -17.73
C MET A 1 11.79 -15.26 -16.81
N CYS A 2 10.55 -15.40 -17.32
CA CYS A 2 9.36 -15.63 -16.48
C CYS A 2 9.44 -16.92 -15.63
N LEU A 3 9.94 -18.03 -16.18
CA LEU A 3 10.11 -19.28 -15.42
C LEU A 3 11.05 -19.13 -14.21
N TRP A 4 12.09 -18.32 -14.36
CA TRP A 4 13.03 -18.05 -13.28
C TRP A 4 12.43 -17.13 -12.21
N ILE A 5 11.59 -16.16 -12.60
CA ILE A 5 10.82 -15.34 -11.65
C ILE A 5 9.78 -16.20 -10.90
N LEU A 6 9.13 -17.13 -11.60
CA LEU A 6 8.20 -18.07 -10.97
C LEU A 6 8.92 -18.95 -9.94
N ASP A 7 10.08 -19.52 -10.29
CA ASP A 7 10.91 -20.29 -9.37
C ASP A 7 11.41 -19.46 -8.18
N LEU A 8 11.71 -18.17 -8.39
CA LEU A 8 12.11 -17.25 -7.34
C LEU A 8 10.99 -16.99 -6.31
N ILE A 9 9.72 -17.03 -6.71
CA ILE A 9 8.58 -16.60 -5.88
C ILE A 9 7.78 -17.80 -5.34
N LEU A 10 7.70 -18.90 -6.07
CA LEU A 10 6.84 -20.04 -5.75
C LEU A 10 7.60 -21.17 -5.05
N ASN A 11 6.89 -21.90 -4.17
CA ASN A 11 7.35 -23.16 -3.56
C ASN A 11 8.74 -23.09 -2.93
N ARG A 12 9.07 -21.94 -2.34
CA ARG A 12 10.42 -21.67 -1.85
C ARG A 12 10.53 -22.06 -0.37
N PRO A 13 11.32 -23.08 -0.01
CA PRO A 13 11.51 -23.46 1.38
C PRO A 13 12.35 -22.41 2.11
N GLN A 14 11.91 -22.02 3.31
CA GLN A 14 12.60 -21.10 4.20
C GLN A 14 12.79 -21.73 5.58
N VAL A 15 13.96 -21.50 6.16
CA VAL A 15 14.29 -21.81 7.54
C VAL A 15 14.86 -20.57 8.22
N VAL A 16 14.68 -20.47 9.53
CA VAL A 16 15.27 -19.42 10.36
C VAL A 16 16.26 -20.05 11.31
N LYS A 17 17.48 -19.51 11.38
CA LYS A 17 18.51 -19.92 12.33
C LYS A 17 18.73 -18.83 13.38
N ILE A 18 18.65 -19.19 14.66
CA ILE A 18 18.92 -18.29 15.80
C ILE A 18 19.93 -18.98 16.72
N GLY A 19 21.17 -18.49 16.73
CA GLY A 19 22.29 -19.20 17.38
C GLY A 19 22.48 -20.58 16.75
N ASP A 20 22.42 -21.63 17.56
CA ASP A 20 22.53 -23.02 17.10
C ASP A 20 21.18 -23.68 16.80
N ASN A 21 20.06 -22.97 17.05
CA ASN A 21 18.73 -23.49 16.77
C ASN A 21 18.30 -23.21 15.33
N LEU A 22 17.75 -24.21 14.67
CA LEU A 22 17.18 -24.12 13.33
C LEU A 22 15.68 -24.45 13.38
N SER A 23 14.86 -23.64 12.71
CA SER A 23 13.44 -23.92 12.58
C SER A 23 13.18 -25.12 11.65
N SER A 24 11.98 -25.71 11.74
CA SER A 24 11.48 -26.56 10.66
C SER A 24 11.35 -25.74 9.35
N PRO A 25 11.54 -26.36 8.17
CA PRO A 25 11.29 -25.70 6.90
C PRO A 25 9.82 -25.30 6.73
N VAL A 26 9.59 -24.11 6.21
CA VAL A 26 8.28 -23.63 5.78
C VAL A 26 8.37 -23.24 4.31
N THR A 27 7.48 -23.79 3.48
CA THR A 27 7.39 -23.44 2.06
C THR A 27 6.56 -22.17 1.90
N LEU A 28 7.12 -21.17 1.23
CA LEU A 28 6.47 -19.89 0.97
C LEU A 28 6.20 -19.73 -0.53
N SER A 29 5.01 -19.22 -0.83
CA SER A 29 4.59 -18.83 -2.18
C SER A 29 4.13 -17.37 -2.24
N THR A 30 4.41 -16.61 -1.19
CA THR A 30 4.05 -15.20 -1.05
C THR A 30 5.28 -14.37 -0.71
N GLY A 31 5.38 -13.20 -1.34
CA GLY A 31 6.50 -12.28 -1.13
C GLY A 31 7.80 -12.74 -1.80
N THR A 32 8.79 -11.86 -1.73
CA THR A 32 10.12 -12.10 -2.28
C THR A 32 11.13 -12.27 -1.14
N PRO A 33 12.27 -12.94 -1.36
CA PRO A 33 13.28 -13.09 -0.31
C PRO A 33 13.77 -11.72 0.16
N GLN A 34 13.82 -11.49 1.47
CA GLN A 34 14.36 -10.25 2.01
C GLN A 34 15.84 -10.11 1.61
N GLY A 35 16.22 -8.95 1.07
CA GLY A 35 17.58 -8.72 0.56
C GLY A 35 17.79 -9.18 -0.89
N CYS A 36 16.78 -9.72 -1.57
CA CYS A 36 16.88 -10.00 -3.00
C CYS A 36 16.89 -8.69 -3.80
N VAL A 37 17.87 -8.54 -4.69
CA VAL A 37 18.05 -7.36 -5.56
C VAL A 37 16.84 -7.09 -6.45
N LEU A 38 16.06 -8.13 -6.78
CA LEU A 38 14.88 -8.01 -7.63
C LEU A 38 13.59 -7.74 -6.87
N SER A 39 13.58 -7.88 -5.53
CA SER A 39 12.39 -7.59 -4.72
C SER A 39 11.78 -6.22 -5.01
N PRO A 40 12.57 -5.12 -5.11
CA PRO A 40 12.00 -3.80 -5.39
C PRO A 40 11.37 -3.71 -6.79
N MET A 41 11.99 -4.31 -7.81
CA MET A 41 11.44 -4.31 -9.18
C MET A 41 10.15 -5.12 -9.27
N LEU A 42 10.11 -6.28 -8.62
CA LEU A 42 8.92 -7.13 -8.56
C LEU A 42 7.79 -6.43 -7.82
N TYR A 43 8.08 -5.73 -6.72
CA TYR A 43 7.10 -4.93 -6.00
C TYR A 43 6.59 -3.74 -6.83
N PHE A 44 7.48 -3.05 -7.56
CA PHE A 44 7.09 -1.98 -8.46
C PHE A 44 6.15 -2.46 -9.57
N LEU A 45 6.46 -3.61 -10.17
CA LEU A 45 5.60 -4.23 -11.18
C LEU A 45 4.26 -4.67 -10.59
N PHE A 46 4.28 -5.32 -9.42
CA PHE A 46 3.09 -5.79 -8.72
C PHE A 46 2.13 -4.65 -8.37
N THR A 47 2.65 -3.50 -7.97
CA THR A 47 1.83 -2.34 -7.60
C THR A 47 1.57 -1.39 -8.77
N HIS A 48 1.99 -1.71 -10.00
CA HIS A 48 1.99 -0.78 -11.13
C HIS A 48 0.60 -0.19 -11.41
N ASP A 49 -0.43 -1.03 -11.38
CA ASP A 49 -1.84 -0.72 -11.62
C ASP A 49 -2.56 -0.03 -10.45
N CYS A 50 -1.92 0.08 -9.27
CA CYS A 50 -2.39 0.92 -8.18
C CYS A 50 -2.28 2.41 -8.57
N LEU A 51 -3.31 2.90 -9.26
CA LEU A 51 -3.39 4.23 -9.84
C LEU A 51 -4.67 4.94 -9.38
N SER A 52 -4.63 6.28 -9.42
CA SER A 52 -5.83 7.08 -9.25
C SER A 52 -6.70 6.99 -10.50
N CYS A 53 -8.01 6.83 -10.33
CA CYS A 53 -8.97 6.89 -11.43
C CYS A 53 -9.60 8.29 -11.61
N GLN A 54 -9.13 9.30 -10.88
CA GLN A 54 -9.79 10.61 -10.81
C GLN A 54 -8.82 11.74 -11.13
N VAL A 55 -9.36 12.80 -11.75
CA VAL A 55 -8.57 13.96 -12.21
C VAL A 55 -7.98 14.75 -11.05
N ARG A 56 -8.70 14.84 -9.92
CA ARG A 56 -8.30 15.65 -8.76
C ARG A 56 -7.56 14.87 -7.69
N THR A 57 -7.22 13.62 -7.96
CA THR A 57 -6.50 12.78 -7.02
C THR A 57 -5.28 12.14 -7.68
N LYS A 58 -4.18 12.08 -6.95
CA LYS A 58 -2.91 11.51 -7.41
C LYS A 58 -2.42 10.50 -6.39
N ILE A 59 -1.89 9.39 -6.88
CA ILE A 59 -1.20 8.39 -6.05
C ILE A 59 0.29 8.47 -6.37
N LEU A 60 1.09 8.69 -5.34
CA LEU A 60 2.55 8.66 -5.37
C LEU A 60 3.01 7.42 -4.63
N LYS A 61 3.93 6.66 -5.22
CA LYS A 61 4.44 5.40 -4.66
C LYS A 61 5.95 5.46 -4.56
N PHE A 62 6.50 5.06 -3.42
CA PHE A 62 7.92 4.86 -3.22
C PHE A 62 8.13 3.66 -2.31
N ALA A 63 8.66 2.55 -2.86
CA ALA A 63 8.64 1.26 -2.21
C ALA A 63 7.22 0.96 -1.67
N ASP A 64 7.09 0.48 -0.42
CA ASP A 64 5.82 0.24 0.26
C ASP A 64 5.07 1.53 0.65
N GLY A 65 5.76 2.68 0.67
CA GLY A 65 5.17 3.98 0.96
C GLY A 65 4.25 4.48 -0.15
N THR A 66 2.94 4.56 0.12
CA THR A 66 1.96 5.12 -0.79
C THR A 66 1.35 6.40 -0.21
N THR A 67 1.37 7.49 -0.98
CA THR A 67 0.76 8.78 -0.63
C THR A 67 -0.34 9.10 -1.63
N MET A 68 -1.56 9.30 -1.13
CA MET A 68 -2.67 9.80 -1.92
C MET A 68 -2.87 11.29 -1.65
N ILE A 69 -2.81 12.09 -2.72
CA ILE A 69 -3.08 13.53 -2.68
C ILE A 69 -4.44 13.74 -3.35
N ALA A 70 -5.35 14.45 -2.70
CA ALA A 70 -6.67 14.74 -3.22
C ALA A 70 -7.03 16.20 -2.99
N LEU A 71 -7.59 16.86 -4.00
CA LEU A 71 -8.20 18.18 -3.82
C LEU A 71 -9.57 18.01 -3.16
N ILE A 72 -9.76 18.63 -2.01
CA ILE A 72 -11.02 18.63 -1.26
C ILE A 72 -11.67 20.00 -1.39
N THR A 73 -12.97 20.03 -1.64
CA THR A 73 -13.76 21.27 -1.61
C THR A 73 -14.57 21.33 -0.33
N ILE A 74 -14.95 22.54 0.11
CA ILE A 74 -15.70 22.76 1.37
C ILE A 74 -17.00 21.94 1.40
N SER A 75 -17.69 21.91 0.26
CA SER A 75 -19.01 21.32 0.13
C SER A 75 -18.98 19.83 -0.19
N ASP A 76 -17.83 19.29 -0.61
CA ASP A 76 -17.76 17.95 -1.16
C ASP A 76 -16.42 17.25 -0.89
N GLU A 77 -16.51 16.20 -0.06
CA GLU A 77 -15.44 15.25 0.26
C GLU A 77 -15.65 13.89 -0.44
N SER A 78 -16.71 13.72 -1.23
CA SER A 78 -17.12 12.43 -1.81
C SER A 78 -16.06 11.87 -2.75
N GLU A 79 -15.44 12.73 -3.56
CA GLU A 79 -14.40 12.35 -4.51
C GLU A 79 -13.18 11.74 -3.79
N TYR A 80 -12.67 12.43 -2.77
CA TYR A 80 -11.59 11.99 -1.90
C TYR A 80 -11.93 10.68 -1.18
N ARG A 81 -13.09 10.62 -0.51
CA ARG A 81 -13.53 9.41 0.22
C ARG A 81 -13.69 8.21 -0.72
N GLY A 82 -14.22 8.43 -1.91
CA GLY A 82 -14.34 7.41 -2.94
C GLY A 82 -12.99 6.83 -3.35
N GLN A 83 -11.95 7.65 -3.46
CA GLN A 83 -10.60 7.15 -3.77
C GLN A 83 -9.94 6.43 -2.61
N VAL A 84 -10.12 6.90 -1.38
CA VAL A 84 -9.66 6.16 -0.20
C VAL A 84 -10.22 4.74 -0.22
N ASN A 85 -11.54 4.60 -0.42
CA ASN A 85 -12.20 3.30 -0.45
C ASN A 85 -11.72 2.42 -1.60
N LYS A 86 -11.46 3.01 -2.78
CA LYS A 86 -10.89 2.28 -3.91
C LYS A 86 -9.47 1.80 -3.64
N LEU A 87 -8.63 2.63 -3.01
CA LEU A 87 -7.28 2.25 -2.63
C LEU A 87 -7.29 1.10 -1.61
N ILE A 88 -8.15 1.19 -0.59
CA ILE A 88 -8.33 0.11 0.39
C ILE A 88 -8.81 -1.17 -0.30
N SER A 89 -9.82 -1.08 -1.16
CA SER A 89 -10.31 -2.23 -1.91
C SER A 89 -9.24 -2.83 -2.81
N TRP A 90 -8.41 -2.00 -3.45
CA TRP A 90 -7.30 -2.47 -4.27
C TRP A 90 -6.27 -3.23 -3.42
N CYS A 91 -5.90 -2.70 -2.25
CA CYS A 91 -5.01 -3.41 -1.31
C CYS A 91 -5.59 -4.76 -0.91
N ASN A 92 -6.86 -4.80 -0.50
CA ASN A 92 -7.53 -6.03 -0.08
C ASN A 92 -7.58 -7.08 -1.21
N ASN A 93 -7.92 -6.67 -2.44
CA ASN A 93 -7.96 -7.54 -3.61
C ASN A 93 -6.57 -8.08 -4.00
N ASN A 94 -5.52 -7.36 -3.64
CA ASN A 94 -4.13 -7.73 -3.89
C ASN A 94 -3.45 -8.40 -2.67
N ASN A 95 -4.22 -8.80 -1.65
CA ASN A 95 -3.71 -9.41 -0.41
C ASN A 95 -2.66 -8.55 0.32
N LEU A 96 -2.82 -7.23 0.25
CA LEU A 96 -2.01 -6.26 0.98
C LEU A 96 -2.78 -5.77 2.21
N GLU A 97 -2.10 -5.76 3.35
CA GLU A 97 -2.64 -5.19 4.58
C GLU A 97 -2.21 -3.74 4.72
N HIS A 98 -3.16 -2.85 4.96
CA HIS A 98 -2.87 -1.44 5.17
C HIS A 98 -2.59 -1.17 6.66
N ASN A 99 -1.49 -0.49 6.96
CA ASN A 99 -1.12 -0.19 8.33
C ASN A 99 -1.79 1.10 8.82
N VAL A 100 -3.03 0.99 9.34
CA VAL A 100 -3.81 2.13 9.85
C VAL A 100 -3.02 2.97 10.87
N ASN A 101 -2.21 2.32 11.71
CA ASN A 101 -1.43 3.02 12.75
C ASN A 101 -0.36 3.95 12.16
N LYS A 102 0.25 3.53 11.05
CA LYS A 102 1.28 4.31 10.34
C LYS A 102 0.68 5.30 9.34
N THR A 103 -0.52 5.04 8.82
CA THR A 103 -1.20 5.93 7.89
C THR A 103 -1.65 7.22 8.59
N LYS A 104 -1.37 8.38 7.98
CA LYS A 104 -1.76 9.69 8.50
C LYS A 104 -2.51 10.49 7.45
N LYS A 105 -3.59 11.16 7.87
CA LYS A 105 -4.29 12.16 7.07
C LYS A 105 -3.73 13.54 7.41
N ILE A 106 -3.25 14.25 6.40
CA ILE A 106 -2.79 15.64 6.53
C ILE A 106 -3.68 16.50 5.66
N ILE A 107 -4.24 17.56 6.22
CA ILE A 107 -5.04 18.54 5.48
C ILE A 107 -4.21 19.82 5.42
N VAL A 108 -3.96 20.30 4.20
CA VAL A 108 -3.27 21.56 3.95
C VAL A 108 -4.28 22.55 3.40
N ASP A 109 -4.50 23.65 4.12
CA ASP A 109 -5.46 24.69 3.76
C ASP A 109 -4.77 26.06 3.78
N PHE A 110 -4.86 26.78 2.67
CA PHE A 110 -4.23 28.09 2.48
C PHE A 110 -5.21 29.26 2.66
N ARG A 111 -6.48 28.98 2.97
CA ARG A 111 -7.51 30.01 3.13
C ARG A 111 -7.28 30.79 4.44
N ARG A 112 -7.53 32.10 4.38
CA ARG A 112 -7.46 32.98 5.57
C ARG A 112 -8.68 32.84 6.49
N MET A 113 -9.84 32.49 5.91
CA MET A 113 -11.08 32.26 6.64
C MET A 113 -11.07 30.83 7.24
N LYS A 114 -11.38 30.70 8.53
CA LYS A 114 -11.48 29.40 9.19
C LYS A 114 -12.82 28.74 8.85
N TYR A 115 -12.75 27.55 8.26
CA TYR A 115 -13.89 26.66 8.08
C TYR A 115 -13.77 25.47 9.02
N SER A 116 -14.91 24.81 9.28
CA SER A 116 -14.91 23.53 9.98
C SER A 116 -14.00 22.54 9.23
N PRO A 117 -13.15 21.79 9.96
CA PRO A 117 -12.28 20.82 9.32
C PRO A 117 -13.12 19.71 8.66
N PRO A 118 -12.61 19.11 7.56
CA PRO A 118 -13.18 17.92 6.97
C PRO A 118 -13.46 16.83 8.01
N SER A 119 -14.54 16.07 7.81
CA SER A 119 -14.93 15.01 8.74
C SER A 119 -13.79 13.99 8.92
N PRO A 120 -13.61 13.41 10.13
CA PRO A 120 -12.62 12.37 10.36
C PRO A 120 -12.71 11.26 9.30
N LEU A 121 -11.55 10.83 8.80
CA LEU A 121 -11.50 9.65 7.95
C LEU A 121 -11.48 8.44 8.87
N VAL A 122 -12.46 7.55 8.71
CA VAL A 122 -12.52 6.26 9.40
C VAL A 122 -12.19 5.20 8.37
N VAL A 123 -11.17 4.40 8.64
CA VAL A 123 -10.75 3.26 7.81
C VAL A 123 -10.89 2.00 8.65
N ASP A 124 -11.72 1.06 8.19
CA ASP A 124 -12.00 -0.20 8.89
C ASP A 124 -12.45 -0.03 10.35
N GLY A 125 -13.23 1.02 10.61
CA GLY A 125 -13.75 1.33 11.94
C GLY A 125 -12.73 1.95 12.90
N ARG A 126 -11.57 2.40 12.39
CA ARG A 126 -10.50 3.07 13.14
C ARG A 126 -10.15 4.44 12.58
#